data_AF-A0A533ZJ48-F1
#
_entry.id   AF-A0A533ZJ48-F1
#
_cell.length_a   1.000
_cell.length_b   1.000
_cell.length_c   1.000
_cell.angle_alpha   90.00
_cell.angle_beta   90.00
_cell.angle_gamma   90.00
#
_symmetry.space_group_name_H-M   'P 1'
#
loop_
_entity.id
_entity.type
_entity.pdbx_description
1 polymer ?
#
loop_
_entity_poly.entity_id
_entity_poly.type
_entity_poly.pdbx_seq_one_letter_code
_entity_poly.pdbx_strand_id
1 'polypeptide(L)'
;MREDVAGHAAPAPLGATLPGPADRKPSEIPSRTQSVSAFLLGRASVGPPLLRRSSLCALPRLSHISARVLLFVCGLVTVAIGPAAADDAKDVKDVVKKLQARYEQTRDLKADFKQSTKIEGFATPITSRGRMYIKKPGRLRWDYLDPAVEEIYVNENEVMMYVPEHKQVLVGKLTQMAASQAPLQLLQGVAKLEEQFALEPTAGGKRGEGGVPLVTLLPKDTEPDSVRTVARIVLEVQPKTFFIKTLSIHEISGNVSTFEFNNLKPNTGLKNALFDFETPAGVEVVKAPALSPP
;
A
#
# COMPACT_ATOMS: atom_id res chain seq x y z
N MET A 1 -30.42 -5.39 -91.42
CA MET A 1 -30.27 -6.85 -91.24
C MET A 1 -30.99 -7.18 -89.95
N ARG A 2 -32.14 -7.88 -90.06
CA ARG A 2 -32.92 -8.68 -89.07
C ARG A 2 -33.02 -8.15 -87.62
N GLU A 3 -34.20 -7.68 -87.20
CA GLU A 3 -35.27 -8.44 -86.51
C GLU A 3 -34.80 -9.02 -85.16
N ASP A 4 -35.55 -9.09 -84.07
CA ASP A 4 -36.79 -8.49 -83.54
C ASP A 4 -36.96 -9.21 -82.16
N VAL A 5 -37.91 -8.74 -81.35
CA VAL A 5 -38.58 -9.49 -80.27
C VAL A 5 -37.97 -9.60 -78.85
N ALA A 6 -38.87 -9.27 -77.92
CA ALA A 6 -38.88 -9.36 -76.47
C ALA A 6 -38.86 -10.78 -75.87
N GLY A 7 -38.74 -10.90 -74.54
CA GLY A 7 -39.06 -12.13 -73.84
C GLY A 7 -38.85 -12.11 -72.33
N HIS A 8 -39.97 -12.07 -71.60
CA HIS A 8 -40.14 -12.33 -70.16
C HIS A 8 -39.65 -13.73 -69.71
N ALA A 9 -39.36 -13.87 -68.40
CA ALA A 9 -39.97 -14.86 -67.46
C ALA A 9 -39.00 -15.57 -66.48
N ALA A 10 -39.18 -15.28 -65.18
CA ALA A 10 -39.47 -16.21 -64.04
C ALA A 10 -38.50 -17.34 -63.57
N PRO A 11 -38.66 -17.86 -62.31
CA PRO A 11 -37.55 -18.22 -61.40
C PRO A 11 -37.51 -19.68 -60.85
N ALA A 12 -36.49 -19.93 -59.98
CA ALA A 12 -36.31 -20.98 -58.93
C ALA A 12 -35.87 -22.41 -59.39
N PRO A 13 -35.16 -23.20 -58.55
CA PRO A 13 -35.74 -23.83 -57.35
C PRO A 13 -34.82 -23.98 -56.09
N LEU A 14 -35.46 -24.46 -55.02
CA LEU A 14 -34.93 -24.80 -53.68
C LEU A 14 -34.00 -26.03 -53.63
N GLY A 15 -33.08 -26.02 -52.66
CA GLY A 15 -32.90 -27.13 -51.70
C GLY A 15 -31.58 -27.92 -51.75
N ALA A 16 -30.77 -27.84 -50.68
CA ALA A 16 -30.10 -28.98 -50.03
C ALA A 16 -29.25 -28.53 -48.82
N THR A 17 -29.47 -29.20 -47.69
CA THR A 17 -28.84 -29.05 -46.37
C THR A 17 -27.57 -29.89 -46.24
N LEU A 18 -26.51 -29.38 -45.59
CA LEU A 18 -25.46 -30.19 -44.95
C LEU A 18 -25.02 -29.54 -43.60
N PRO A 19 -24.61 -30.32 -42.57
CA PRO A 19 -24.55 -29.85 -41.18
C PRO A 19 -23.14 -29.57 -40.61
N GLY A 20 -23.09 -28.67 -39.61
CA GLY A 20 -22.13 -28.58 -38.49
C GLY A 20 -20.96 -27.58 -38.62
N PRO A 21 -20.34 -27.09 -37.51
CA PRO A 21 -20.61 -27.36 -36.09
C PRO A 21 -20.87 -26.10 -35.21
N ALA A 22 -21.67 -26.33 -34.17
CA ALA A 22 -21.58 -25.79 -32.80
C ALA A 22 -21.26 -24.29 -32.57
N ASP A 23 -22.27 -23.61 -32.03
CA ASP A 23 -22.22 -22.63 -30.93
C ASP A 23 -20.83 -22.11 -30.54
N ARG A 24 -20.53 -20.87 -30.93
CA ARG A 24 -19.67 -20.00 -30.13
C ARG A 24 -20.54 -18.93 -29.50
N LYS A 25 -20.89 -19.13 -28.23
CA LYS A 25 -21.33 -18.06 -27.33
C LYS A 25 -20.34 -16.89 -27.39
N PRO A 26 -20.79 -15.63 -27.35
CA PRO A 26 -19.91 -14.50 -27.10
C PRO A 26 -19.21 -14.72 -25.76
N SER A 27 -17.88 -14.61 -25.74
CA SER A 27 -17.10 -14.62 -24.52
C SER A 27 -17.51 -13.43 -23.67
N GLU A 28 -18.29 -13.66 -22.62
CA GLU A 28 -18.42 -12.74 -21.50
C GLU A 28 -17.02 -12.55 -20.92
N ILE A 29 -16.44 -11.37 -21.14
CA ILE A 29 -15.33 -10.88 -20.34
C ILE A 29 -15.94 -10.51 -19.00
N PRO A 30 -15.60 -11.17 -17.88
CA PRO A 30 -16.06 -10.70 -16.59
C PRO A 30 -15.32 -9.40 -16.28
N SER A 31 -16.04 -8.27 -16.26
CA SER A 31 -15.58 -7.01 -15.67
C SER A 31 -15.48 -7.20 -14.16
N ARG A 32 -14.41 -7.83 -13.70
CA ARG A 32 -14.15 -8.01 -12.27
C ARG A 32 -13.44 -6.77 -11.75
N THR A 33 -14.19 -5.68 -11.59
CA THR A 33 -13.75 -4.53 -10.78
C THR A 33 -13.81 -4.99 -9.34
N GLN A 34 -12.70 -5.52 -8.83
CA GLN A 34 -12.61 -5.94 -7.44
C GLN A 34 -12.33 -4.71 -6.58
N SER A 35 -13.22 -4.42 -5.63
CA SER A 35 -12.91 -3.53 -4.51
C SER A 35 -11.66 -4.05 -3.80
N VAL A 36 -10.71 -3.15 -3.56
CA VAL A 36 -9.41 -3.43 -2.89
C VAL A 36 -9.63 -4.02 -1.49
N SER A 37 -10.76 -3.71 -0.86
CA SER A 37 -11.14 -4.16 0.48
C SER A 37 -11.55 -5.64 0.54
N ALA A 38 -11.89 -6.29 -0.59
CA ALA A 38 -12.38 -7.67 -0.61
C ALA A 38 -11.28 -8.75 -0.56
N PHE A 39 -9.99 -8.39 -0.74
CA PHE A 39 -8.92 -9.38 -0.93
C PHE A 39 -8.25 -9.89 0.35
N LEU A 40 -8.59 -9.33 1.52
CA LEU A 40 -7.81 -9.51 2.76
C LEU A 40 -8.34 -10.58 3.73
N LEU A 41 -9.33 -11.39 3.35
CA LEU A 41 -9.92 -12.43 4.21
C LEU A 41 -9.41 -13.87 3.93
N GLY A 42 -8.38 -14.05 3.09
CA GLY A 42 -7.87 -15.39 2.73
C GLY A 42 -6.64 -15.83 3.54
N ARG A 43 -6.85 -16.61 4.61
CA ARG A 43 -5.77 -17.34 5.31
C ARG A 43 -5.36 -18.59 4.53
N ALA A 44 -4.06 -18.79 4.32
CA ALA A 44 -3.50 -20.10 3.96
C ALA A 44 -2.24 -20.37 4.79
N SER A 45 -2.33 -21.40 5.65
CA SER A 45 -1.26 -21.98 6.46
C SER A 45 -0.52 -23.02 5.61
N VAL A 46 0.81 -22.91 5.48
CA VAL A 46 1.68 -23.99 4.99
C VAL A 46 2.97 -24.00 5.82
N GLY A 47 3.21 -25.11 6.51
CA GLY A 47 4.39 -25.32 7.35
C GLY A 47 5.69 -25.57 6.56
N PRO A 48 6.86 -25.52 7.21
CA PRO A 48 8.15 -25.61 6.54
C PRO A 48 8.58 -27.07 6.30
N PRO A 49 9.29 -27.39 5.19
CA PRO A 49 9.91 -28.69 5.03
C PRO A 49 11.31 -28.73 5.66
N LEU A 50 11.65 -29.92 6.14
CA LEU A 50 12.87 -30.31 6.85
C LEU A 50 14.12 -30.24 5.95
N LEU A 51 15.19 -29.60 6.43
CA LEU A 51 16.49 -29.58 5.77
C LEU A 51 17.27 -30.87 6.06
N ARG A 52 17.69 -31.52 4.97
CA ARG A 52 18.47 -32.76 4.93
C ARG A 52 19.95 -32.45 5.16
N ARG A 53 20.54 -33.00 6.23
CA ARG A 53 21.98 -32.96 6.51
C ARG A 53 22.75 -33.69 5.39
N SER A 54 23.79 -33.05 4.86
CA SER A 54 24.79 -33.70 4.00
C SER A 54 26.17 -33.57 4.62
N SER A 55 26.88 -34.70 4.61
CA SER A 55 28.01 -35.06 5.44
C SER A 55 29.33 -34.39 5.09
N LEU A 56 30.19 -34.37 6.12
CA LEU A 56 31.61 -34.05 6.13
C LEU A 56 32.40 -34.67 4.98
N CYS A 57 33.33 -33.90 4.41
CA CYS A 57 34.45 -34.44 3.66
C CYS A 57 35.77 -33.91 4.25
N ALA A 58 36.72 -34.83 4.40
CA ALA A 58 37.90 -34.74 5.24
C ALA A 58 39.04 -33.94 4.58
N LEU A 59 39.82 -33.27 5.43
CA LEU A 59 41.12 -32.65 5.15
C LEU A 59 42.21 -33.72 4.96
N PRO A 60 43.27 -33.43 4.20
CA PRO A 60 44.59 -33.95 4.50
C PRO A 60 45.50 -32.84 5.06
N ARG A 61 46.23 -33.23 6.11
CA ARG A 61 47.34 -32.50 6.73
C ARG A 61 48.50 -32.37 5.75
N LEU A 62 49.12 -31.19 5.67
CA LEU A 62 50.51 -31.09 5.25
C LEU A 62 51.36 -30.33 6.28
N SER A 63 52.55 -30.91 6.41
CA SER A 63 53.67 -30.75 7.33
C SER A 63 54.28 -29.36 7.50
N HIS A 64 54.86 -29.20 8.69
CA HIS A 64 55.72 -28.13 9.16
C HIS A 64 56.88 -27.78 8.21
N ILE A 65 57.07 -26.48 7.96
CA ILE A 65 58.36 -25.90 7.57
C ILE A 65 58.67 -24.72 8.50
N SER A 66 59.94 -24.68 8.88
CA SER A 66 60.58 -24.02 10.01
C SER A 66 60.50 -22.50 10.09
N ALA A 67 60.72 -22.04 11.31
CA ALA A 67 60.69 -20.65 11.76
C ALA A 67 61.83 -19.75 11.23
N ARG A 68 61.52 -18.45 11.29
CA ARG A 68 62.40 -17.25 11.36
C ARG A 68 62.89 -16.67 10.04
N VAL A 69 62.32 -15.52 9.64
CA VAL A 69 63.03 -14.22 9.57
C VAL A 69 62.02 -13.08 9.81
N LEU A 70 62.39 -12.21 10.73
CA LEU A 70 61.80 -10.96 11.18
C LEU A 70 61.73 -9.93 10.04
N LEU A 71 60.57 -9.32 9.77
CA LEU A 71 60.50 -7.97 9.20
C LEU A 71 59.20 -7.28 9.62
N PHE A 72 59.39 -6.28 10.47
CA PHE A 72 58.52 -5.14 10.74
C PHE A 72 57.74 -4.70 9.50
N VAL A 73 56.41 -4.64 9.60
CA VAL A 73 55.56 -3.44 9.45
C VAL A 73 54.14 -3.94 9.70
N CYS A 74 53.72 -3.92 10.98
CA CYS A 74 52.30 -3.99 11.33
C CYS A 74 51.72 -2.60 11.03
N GLY A 75 51.53 -2.31 9.74
CA GLY A 75 50.82 -1.14 9.28
C GLY A 75 49.38 -1.31 9.70
N LEU A 76 49.03 -0.63 10.79
CA LEU A 76 47.68 -0.48 11.29
C LEU A 76 46.85 0.17 10.17
N VAL A 77 46.24 -0.65 9.32
CA VAL A 77 45.17 -0.19 8.43
C VAL A 77 43.97 0.03 9.34
N THR A 78 43.92 1.19 9.99
CA THR A 78 42.69 1.76 10.50
C THR A 78 41.79 1.99 9.29
N VAL A 79 40.96 1.00 8.97
CA VAL A 79 39.78 1.21 8.14
C VAL A 79 38.94 2.24 8.89
N ALA A 80 39.02 3.49 8.46
CA ALA A 80 38.14 4.55 8.92
C ALA A 80 36.72 4.17 8.48
N ILE A 81 35.97 3.54 9.38
CA ILE A 81 34.53 3.45 9.26
C ILE A 81 34.03 4.90 9.41
N GLY A 82 33.75 5.53 8.28
CA GLY A 82 33.41 6.94 8.22
C GLY A 82 32.15 7.28 9.05
N PRO A 83 32.02 8.53 9.55
CA PRO A 83 30.94 8.98 10.44
C PRO A 83 29.54 9.09 9.79
N ALA A 84 29.37 8.64 8.54
CA ALA A 84 28.16 8.86 7.75
C ALA A 84 26.86 8.37 8.44
N ALA A 85 26.91 7.28 9.20
CA ALA A 85 25.72 6.73 9.86
C ALA A 85 25.18 7.60 11.01
N ALA A 86 26.05 8.36 11.69
CA ALA A 86 25.64 9.21 12.81
C ALA A 86 24.95 10.51 12.33
N ASP A 87 25.43 11.08 11.23
CA ASP A 87 24.85 12.27 10.62
C ASP A 87 23.46 11.98 10.04
N ASP A 88 23.29 10.84 9.38
CA ASP A 88 21.98 10.42 8.82
C ASP A 88 20.91 10.25 9.91
N ALA A 89 21.27 9.69 11.06
CA ALA A 89 20.34 9.53 12.18
C ALA A 89 19.89 10.86 12.80
N LYS A 90 20.79 11.86 12.84
CA LYS A 90 20.46 13.21 13.29
C LYS A 90 19.54 13.91 12.29
N ASP A 91 19.85 13.82 10.99
CA ASP A 91 19.04 14.41 9.93
C ASP A 91 17.60 13.87 9.94
N VAL A 92 17.43 12.56 10.15
CA VAL A 92 16.10 11.94 10.26
C VAL A 92 15.29 12.49 11.43
N LYS A 93 15.90 12.61 12.61
CA LYS A 93 15.23 13.20 13.79
C LYS A 93 14.80 14.65 13.51
N ASP A 94 15.66 15.42 12.86
CA ASP A 94 15.36 16.80 12.50
C ASP A 94 14.20 16.87 11.48
N VAL A 95 14.13 15.94 10.52
CA VAL A 95 13.02 15.82 9.57
C VAL A 95 11.71 15.45 10.26
N VAL A 96 11.72 14.43 11.13
CA VAL A 96 10.52 14.00 11.84
C VAL A 96 9.99 15.11 12.74
N LYS A 97 10.85 15.81 13.49
CA LYS A 97 10.45 16.95 14.31
C LYS A 97 9.74 18.05 13.49
N LYS A 98 10.23 18.36 12.29
CA LYS A 98 9.60 19.35 11.40
C LYS A 98 8.29 18.86 10.81
N LEU A 99 8.21 17.58 10.45
CA LEU A 99 6.99 16.90 10.03
C LEU A 99 5.93 17.00 11.14
N GLN A 100 6.26 16.66 12.38
CA GLN A 100 5.34 16.74 13.52
C GLN A 100 4.86 18.17 13.75
N ALA A 101 5.78 19.13 13.84
CA ALA A 101 5.43 20.54 14.01
C ALA A 101 4.51 21.06 12.89
N ARG A 102 4.73 20.61 11.64
CA ARG A 102 3.85 20.94 10.52
C ARG A 102 2.44 20.41 10.73
N TYR A 103 2.31 19.13 11.06
CA TYR A 103 0.99 18.52 11.24
C TYR A 103 0.30 19.04 12.50
N GLU A 104 1.02 19.37 13.58
CA GLU A 104 0.47 20.03 14.78
C GLU A 104 -0.25 21.34 14.44
N GLN A 105 0.38 22.20 13.62
CA GLN A 105 -0.15 23.49 13.19
C GLN A 105 -1.27 23.37 12.13
N THR A 106 -1.52 22.16 11.61
CA THR A 106 -2.54 21.89 10.61
C THR A 106 -3.87 21.55 11.28
N ARG A 107 -4.86 22.44 11.17
CA ARG A 107 -6.22 22.28 11.71
C ARG A 107 -7.11 21.49 10.79
N ASP A 108 -6.96 21.71 9.49
CA ASP A 108 -7.59 20.91 8.44
C ASP A 108 -6.64 20.75 7.25
N LEU A 109 -6.85 19.70 6.46
CA LEU A 109 -6.06 19.39 5.28
C LEU A 109 -6.95 18.74 4.24
N LYS A 110 -6.82 19.15 2.98
CA LYS A 110 -7.31 18.37 1.84
C LYS A 110 -6.18 18.07 0.87
N ALA A 111 -6.21 16.90 0.25
CA ALA A 111 -5.21 16.48 -0.73
C ALA A 111 -5.81 15.47 -1.71
N ASP A 112 -5.20 15.36 -2.88
CA ASP A 112 -5.43 14.23 -3.79
C ASP A 112 -4.40 13.14 -3.46
N PHE A 113 -4.76 11.87 -3.67
CA PHE A 113 -3.82 10.77 -3.52
C PHE A 113 -3.85 9.81 -4.71
N LYS A 114 -2.72 9.17 -4.94
CA LYS A 114 -2.57 7.97 -5.77
C LYS A 114 -2.00 6.86 -4.91
N GLN A 115 -2.69 5.73 -4.86
CA GLN A 115 -2.23 4.51 -4.22
C GLN A 115 -1.76 3.51 -5.28
N SER A 116 -0.64 2.85 -5.03
CA SER A 116 -0.17 1.68 -5.78
C SER A 116 0.10 0.55 -4.80
N THR A 117 -0.65 -0.54 -4.90
CA THR A 117 -0.49 -1.73 -4.07
C THR A 117 0.08 -2.87 -4.90
N LYS A 118 1.30 -3.27 -4.57
CA LYS A 118 1.94 -4.48 -5.07
C LYS A 118 1.61 -5.62 -4.11
N ILE A 119 0.89 -6.63 -4.61
CA ILE A 119 0.59 -7.85 -3.87
C ILE A 119 1.71 -8.86 -4.14
N GLU A 120 2.23 -9.49 -3.10
CA GLU A 120 3.28 -10.50 -3.25
C GLU A 120 2.78 -11.66 -4.13
N GLY A 121 3.60 -12.07 -5.11
CA GLY A 121 3.22 -13.08 -6.11
C GLY A 121 2.44 -12.55 -7.32
N PHE A 122 2.01 -11.29 -7.35
CA PHE A 122 1.38 -10.67 -8.52
C PHE A 122 2.34 -9.73 -9.25
N ALA A 123 2.35 -9.83 -10.58
CA ALA A 123 3.26 -9.04 -11.42
C ALA A 123 2.87 -7.56 -11.53
N THR A 124 1.56 -7.27 -11.56
CA THR A 124 1.04 -5.92 -11.81
C THR A 124 0.50 -5.33 -10.52
N PRO A 125 0.92 -4.12 -10.11
CA PRO A 125 0.33 -3.43 -8.96
C PRO A 125 -1.07 -2.93 -9.28
N ILE A 126 -1.95 -2.96 -8.28
CA ILE A 126 -3.27 -2.34 -8.34
C ILE A 126 -3.10 -0.85 -8.04
N THR A 127 -3.61 0.01 -8.91
CA THR A 127 -3.55 1.47 -8.72
C THR A 127 -4.94 2.01 -8.41
N SER A 128 -5.03 2.83 -7.37
CA SER A 128 -6.25 3.55 -7.00
C SER A 128 -5.97 5.04 -6.86
N ARG A 129 -6.99 5.87 -7.06
CA ARG A 129 -6.88 7.34 -6.95
C ARG A 129 -8.05 7.90 -6.18
N GLY A 130 -7.83 9.03 -5.53
CA GLY A 130 -8.88 9.62 -4.72
C GLY A 130 -8.52 10.93 -4.06
N ARG A 131 -9.34 11.30 -3.09
CA ARG A 131 -9.21 12.52 -2.28
C ARG A 131 -9.28 12.20 -0.81
N MET A 132 -8.51 12.96 -0.03
CA MET A 132 -8.54 12.86 1.42
C MET A 132 -8.81 14.23 2.05
N TYR A 133 -9.48 14.18 3.19
CA TYR A 133 -9.80 15.32 4.02
C TYR A 133 -9.53 14.97 5.47
N ILE A 134 -8.89 15.88 6.19
CA ILE A 134 -8.63 15.75 7.62
C ILE A 134 -9.11 17.04 8.28
N LYS A 135 -9.77 16.91 9.41
CA LYS A 135 -10.11 18.02 10.29
C LYS A 135 -9.89 17.61 11.74
N LYS A 136 -9.10 18.38 12.47
CA LYS A 136 -8.87 18.13 13.88
C LYS A 136 -10.03 18.65 14.74
N PRO A 137 -10.35 17.98 15.86
CA PRO A 137 -9.82 16.67 16.27
C PRO A 137 -10.54 15.50 15.57
N GLY A 138 -9.80 14.43 15.28
CA GLY A 138 -10.38 13.09 15.01
C GLY A 138 -11.23 12.89 13.76
N ARG A 139 -11.43 13.89 12.89
CA ARG A 139 -12.27 13.74 11.70
C ARG A 139 -11.42 13.50 10.45
N LEU A 140 -11.78 12.49 9.69
CA LEU A 140 -11.14 12.15 8.43
C LEU A 140 -12.19 11.67 7.43
N ARG A 141 -12.00 12.00 6.16
CA ARG A 141 -12.74 11.43 5.04
C ARG A 141 -11.76 11.02 3.94
N TRP A 142 -11.95 9.84 3.38
CA TRP A 142 -11.11 9.27 2.34
C TRP A 142 -11.99 8.70 1.23
N ASP A 143 -11.94 9.33 0.06
CA ASP A 143 -12.76 8.97 -1.08
C ASP A 143 -11.87 8.32 -2.14
N TYR A 144 -12.02 7.01 -2.36
CA TYR A 144 -11.55 6.37 -3.58
C TYR A 144 -12.51 6.71 -4.72
N LEU A 145 -11.95 7.11 -5.85
CA LEU A 145 -12.70 7.54 -7.05
C LEU A 145 -12.47 6.61 -8.24
N ASP A 146 -11.35 5.88 -8.23
CA ASP A 146 -10.91 5.01 -9.32
C ASP A 146 -10.04 3.89 -8.73
N PRO A 147 -10.18 2.62 -9.19
CA PRO A 147 -11.13 2.14 -10.21
C PRO A 147 -12.55 1.88 -9.66
N ALA A 148 -12.69 1.79 -8.34
CA ALA A 148 -13.97 1.59 -7.67
C ALA A 148 -14.21 2.74 -6.68
N VAL A 149 -15.46 3.17 -6.58
CA VAL A 149 -15.85 4.22 -5.63
C VAL A 149 -16.02 3.60 -4.25
N GLU A 150 -15.35 4.18 -3.27
CA GLU A 150 -15.43 3.81 -1.86
C GLU A 150 -15.21 5.05 -1.01
N GLU A 151 -16.06 5.27 -0.02
CA GLU A 151 -15.97 6.42 0.87
C GLU A 151 -15.74 5.93 2.30
N ILE A 152 -14.68 6.42 2.94
CA ILE A 152 -14.34 6.08 4.32
C ILE A 152 -14.46 7.35 5.15
N TYR A 153 -15.33 7.32 6.15
CA TYR A 153 -15.52 8.38 7.12
C TYR A 153 -14.98 7.90 8.46
N VAL A 154 -14.20 8.75 9.11
CA VAL A 154 -13.73 8.54 10.48
C VAL A 154 -14.14 9.72 11.33
N ASN A 155 -14.81 9.42 12.44
CA ASN A 155 -15.13 10.40 13.46
C ASN A 155 -14.66 9.86 14.81
N GLU A 156 -13.54 10.42 15.28
CA GLU A 156 -12.79 9.95 16.44
C GLU A 156 -12.37 8.48 16.29
N ASN A 157 -13.14 7.55 16.85
CA ASN A 157 -12.85 6.12 16.82
C ASN A 157 -13.84 5.32 15.96
N GLU A 158 -14.92 5.94 15.51
CA GLU A 158 -15.91 5.31 14.63
C GLU A 158 -15.47 5.43 13.18
N VAL A 159 -15.55 4.33 12.45
CA VAL A 159 -15.27 4.25 11.02
C VAL A 159 -16.52 3.75 10.31
N MET A 160 -16.90 4.47 9.26
CA MET A 160 -17.91 4.05 8.31
C MET A 160 -17.29 3.93 6.92
N MET A 161 -17.39 2.77 6.30
CA MET A 161 -16.92 2.51 4.94
C MET A 161 -18.13 2.23 4.07
N TYR A 162 -18.42 3.13 3.14
CA TYR A 162 -19.51 3.03 2.19
C TYR A 162 -18.98 2.59 0.83
N VAL A 163 -19.55 1.50 0.31
CA VAL A 163 -19.30 1.02 -1.05
C VAL A 163 -20.61 1.14 -1.84
N PRO A 164 -20.77 2.19 -2.68
CA PRO A 164 -22.00 2.44 -3.42
C PRO A 164 -22.44 1.28 -4.30
N GLU A 165 -21.48 0.62 -4.97
CA GLU A 165 -21.74 -0.52 -5.87
C GLU A 165 -22.42 -1.68 -5.14
N HIS A 166 -22.11 -1.88 -3.87
CA HIS A 166 -22.69 -2.93 -3.05
C HIS A 166 -23.90 -2.47 -2.25
N LYS A 167 -24.26 -1.17 -2.31
CA LYS A 167 -25.26 -0.54 -1.43
C LYS A 167 -25.06 -0.93 0.03
N GLN A 168 -23.81 -0.91 0.49
CA GLN A 168 -23.45 -1.40 1.82
C GLN A 168 -22.56 -0.40 2.54
N VAL A 169 -22.85 -0.22 3.83
CA VAL A 169 -22.02 0.52 4.78
C VAL A 169 -21.51 -0.44 5.83
N LEU A 170 -20.19 -0.54 5.96
CA LEU A 170 -19.53 -1.23 7.05
C LEU A 170 -19.22 -0.24 8.17
N VAL A 171 -19.73 -0.51 9.37
CA VAL A 171 -19.50 0.32 10.57
C VAL A 171 -18.63 -0.44 11.55
N GLY A 172 -17.52 0.15 11.98
CA GLY A 172 -16.56 -0.47 12.88
C GLY A 172 -15.76 0.54 13.69
N LYS A 173 -14.81 0.03 14.48
CA LYS A 173 -13.83 0.89 15.17
C LYS A 173 -12.56 1.01 14.34
N LEU A 174 -11.86 2.14 14.48
CA LEU A 174 -10.58 2.36 13.80
C LEU A 174 -9.58 1.27 14.14
N THR A 175 -9.62 0.72 15.36
CA THR A 175 -8.76 -0.39 15.82
C THR A 175 -9.10 -1.75 15.19
N GLN A 176 -10.29 -1.93 14.61
CA GLN A 176 -10.77 -3.22 14.09
C GLN A 176 -10.63 -3.36 12.57
N MET A 177 -10.48 -2.25 11.83
CA MET A 177 -10.43 -2.26 10.36
C MET A 177 -8.99 -2.29 9.83
N ALA A 178 -8.29 -3.40 10.03
CA ALA A 178 -6.83 -3.58 9.94
C ALA A 178 -6.15 -3.14 8.63
N ALA A 179 -6.83 -3.18 7.48
CA ALA A 179 -6.17 -2.99 6.18
C ALA A 179 -5.93 -1.52 5.77
N SER A 180 -6.71 -0.59 6.33
CA SER A 180 -6.65 0.84 6.00
C SER A 180 -6.06 1.68 7.14
N GLN A 181 -5.61 1.03 8.23
CA GLN A 181 -5.20 1.70 9.46
C GLN A 181 -3.94 2.53 9.30
N ALA A 182 -2.90 2.01 8.64
CA ALA A 182 -1.57 2.62 8.76
C ALA A 182 -1.49 4.05 8.19
N PRO A 183 -1.99 4.38 6.97
CA PRO A 183 -1.95 5.77 6.50
C PRO A 183 -2.87 6.67 7.32
N LEU A 184 -4.06 6.17 7.68
CA LEU A 184 -5.10 6.93 8.38
C LEU A 184 -4.67 7.25 9.82
N GLN A 185 -4.21 6.25 10.56
CA GLN A 185 -3.67 6.40 11.91
C GLN A 185 -2.40 7.22 11.91
N LEU A 186 -1.50 7.04 10.94
CA LEU A 186 -0.31 7.85 10.83
C LEU A 186 -0.70 9.32 10.62
N LEU A 187 -1.60 9.62 9.69
CA LEU A 187 -2.02 10.99 9.40
C LEU A 187 -2.82 11.64 10.55
N GLN A 188 -3.59 10.86 11.31
CA GLN A 188 -4.26 11.33 12.53
C GLN A 188 -3.28 11.51 13.70
N GLY A 189 -2.25 10.68 13.76
CA GLY A 189 -1.32 10.52 14.88
C GLY A 189 0.09 11.04 14.61
N VAL A 190 0.34 11.81 13.54
CA VAL A 190 1.70 12.31 13.20
C VAL A 190 2.36 12.99 14.41
N ALA A 191 1.59 13.61 15.30
CA ALA A 191 2.11 14.25 16.52
C ALA A 191 2.80 13.29 17.52
N LYS A 192 2.68 11.96 17.37
CA LYS A 192 3.15 10.95 18.33
C LYS A 192 3.86 9.76 17.66
N LEU A 193 4.54 9.98 16.53
CA LEU A 193 5.24 8.92 15.79
C LEU A 193 6.23 8.14 16.66
N GLU A 194 7.02 8.82 17.49
CA GLU A 194 8.00 8.20 18.36
C GLU A 194 7.38 7.38 19.50
N GLU A 195 6.09 7.52 19.79
CA GLU A 195 5.42 6.66 20.77
C GLU A 195 5.20 5.26 20.17
N GLN A 196 4.82 5.20 18.90
CA GLN A 196 4.39 3.98 18.19
C GLN A 196 5.51 3.32 17.35
N PHE A 197 6.51 4.09 16.93
CA PHE A 197 7.53 3.65 15.99
C PHE A 197 8.95 3.99 16.48
N ALA A 198 9.90 3.12 16.15
CA ALA A 198 11.32 3.47 16.12
C ALA A 198 11.64 4.15 14.77
N LEU A 199 12.43 5.23 14.82
CA LEU A 199 12.79 6.04 13.66
C LEU A 199 14.20 5.68 13.18
N GLU A 200 14.34 5.37 11.90
CA GLU A 200 15.63 5.04 11.29
C GLU A 200 15.81 5.72 9.93
N PRO A 201 17.04 6.09 9.54
CA PRO A 201 17.35 6.41 8.16
C PRO A 201 17.00 5.26 7.23
N THR A 202 16.41 5.56 6.07
CA THR A 202 16.20 4.52 5.06
C THR A 202 17.52 4.02 4.51
N ALA A 203 17.70 2.70 4.55
CA ALA A 203 18.92 2.03 4.13
C ALA A 203 19.34 2.39 2.69
N GLY A 204 20.66 2.42 2.47
CA GLY A 204 21.26 2.72 1.17
C GLY A 204 21.38 4.21 0.85
N GLY A 205 21.27 5.10 1.84
CA GLY A 205 21.47 6.54 1.67
C GLY A 205 20.46 7.20 0.74
N LYS A 206 19.27 6.59 0.56
CA LYS A 206 18.24 7.11 -0.32
C LYS A 206 17.72 8.44 0.23
N ARG A 207 17.77 9.48 -0.60
CA ARG A 207 17.19 10.80 -0.31
C ARG A 207 16.08 11.09 -1.31
N GLY A 208 15.05 11.76 -0.81
CA GLY A 208 13.91 12.21 -1.59
C GLY A 208 14.20 13.55 -2.25
N GLU A 209 13.13 14.22 -2.64
CA GLU A 209 13.22 15.54 -3.25
C GLU A 209 14.00 16.55 -2.39
N GLY A 210 14.85 17.34 -3.04
CA GLY A 210 15.66 18.36 -2.37
C GLY A 210 16.73 17.80 -1.43
N GLY A 211 17.04 16.50 -1.51
CA GLY A 211 18.05 15.87 -0.66
C GLY A 211 17.56 15.60 0.77
N VAL A 212 16.25 15.58 1.01
CA VAL A 212 15.70 15.23 2.33
C VAL A 212 15.85 13.71 2.54
N PRO A 213 16.39 13.24 3.68
CA PRO A 213 16.46 11.81 3.94
C PRO A 213 15.07 11.20 4.02
N LEU A 214 14.92 9.98 3.50
CA LEU A 214 13.71 9.19 3.75
C LEU A 214 13.75 8.68 5.19
N VAL A 215 12.57 8.61 5.80
CA VAL A 215 12.38 8.15 7.18
C VAL A 215 11.76 6.77 7.16
N THR A 216 12.41 5.79 7.77
CA THR A 216 11.84 4.48 8.04
C THR A 216 11.24 4.48 9.45
N LEU A 217 9.97 4.06 9.55
CA LEU A 217 9.27 3.82 10.81
C LEU A 217 9.14 2.31 11.01
N LEU A 218 9.69 1.81 12.10
CA LEU A 218 9.55 0.42 12.52
C LEU A 218 8.53 0.36 13.66
N PRO A 219 7.41 -0.36 13.51
CA PRO A 219 6.45 -0.54 14.60
C PRO A 219 7.18 -1.09 15.83
N LYS A 220 6.90 -0.52 17.00
CA LYS A 220 7.39 -1.08 18.26
C LYS A 220 6.62 -2.36 18.60
N ASP A 221 7.24 -3.22 19.39
CA ASP A 221 6.66 -4.48 19.86
C ASP A 221 5.63 -4.25 20.98
N THR A 222 4.57 -3.52 20.67
CA THR A 222 3.43 -3.28 21.58
C THR A 222 2.30 -4.26 21.35
N GLU A 223 2.25 -4.90 20.18
CA GLU A 223 1.23 -5.87 19.80
C GLU A 223 1.86 -7.27 19.65
N PRO A 224 1.10 -8.35 19.92
CA PRO A 224 1.57 -9.71 19.65
C PRO A 224 1.88 -9.92 18.16
N ASP A 225 2.96 -10.67 17.87
CA ASP A 225 3.37 -11.00 16.49
C ASP A 225 2.25 -11.62 15.64
N SER A 226 1.30 -12.30 16.29
CA SER A 226 0.15 -12.94 15.62
C SER A 226 -0.85 -11.96 15.01
N VAL A 227 -0.83 -10.69 15.45
CA VAL A 227 -1.75 -9.63 14.98
C VAL A 227 -1.00 -8.55 14.20
N ARG A 228 0.34 -8.53 14.27
CA ARG A 228 1.17 -7.58 13.54
C ARG A 228 1.10 -7.83 12.04
N THR A 229 0.70 -6.82 11.28
CA THR A 229 0.63 -6.88 9.80
C THR A 229 1.71 -6.03 9.13
N VAL A 230 2.10 -4.92 9.76
CA VAL A 230 3.06 -3.95 9.21
C VAL A 230 4.50 -4.34 9.62
N ALA A 231 5.36 -4.53 8.63
CA ALA A 231 6.80 -4.72 8.84
C ALA A 231 7.50 -3.38 9.05
N ARG A 232 7.26 -2.40 8.16
CA ARG A 232 7.82 -1.04 8.24
C ARG A 232 7.03 -0.05 7.39
N ILE A 233 7.15 1.23 7.70
CA ILE A 233 6.63 2.33 6.89
C ILE A 233 7.81 3.18 6.41
N VAL A 234 7.79 3.67 5.18
CA VAL A 234 8.79 4.60 4.64
C VAL A 234 8.10 5.89 4.26
N LEU A 235 8.60 7.01 4.77
CA LEU A 235 8.09 8.35 4.50
C LEU A 235 9.08 9.15 3.67
N GLU A 236 8.56 9.83 2.67
CA GLU A 236 9.20 10.95 1.99
C GLU A 236 8.41 12.23 2.31
N VAL A 237 9.10 13.30 2.68
CA VAL A 237 8.46 14.60 2.97
C VAL A 237 8.91 15.67 1.97
N GLN A 238 8.06 16.66 1.75
CA GLN A 238 8.39 17.80 0.90
C GLN A 238 9.42 18.71 1.59
N PRO A 239 10.50 19.15 0.91
CA PRO A 239 11.64 19.84 1.53
C PRO A 239 11.30 21.19 2.18
N LYS A 240 10.25 21.87 1.72
CA LYS A 240 9.85 23.20 2.21
C LYS A 240 8.70 23.16 3.21
N THR A 241 7.71 22.32 2.92
CA THR A 241 6.48 22.28 3.72
C THR A 241 6.56 21.22 4.81
N PHE A 242 7.40 20.18 4.66
CA PHE A 242 7.43 19.01 5.54
C PHE A 242 6.10 18.25 5.61
N PHE A 243 5.19 18.45 4.65
CA PHE A 243 4.09 17.52 4.47
C PHE A 243 4.59 16.21 3.87
N ILE A 244 3.89 15.12 4.18
CA ILE A 244 4.17 13.81 3.58
C ILE A 244 3.89 13.91 2.08
N LYS A 245 4.89 13.57 1.28
CA LYS A 245 4.80 13.43 -0.17
C LYS A 245 4.46 11.99 -0.53
N THR A 246 5.22 11.06 0.03
CA THR A 246 5.05 9.62 -0.22
C THR A 246 5.02 8.86 1.09
N LEU A 247 4.15 7.87 1.19
CA LEU A 247 4.05 6.93 2.32
C LEU A 247 3.97 5.52 1.75
N SER A 248 4.96 4.68 2.06
CA SER A 248 4.98 3.27 1.67
C SER A 248 4.88 2.37 2.88
N ILE A 249 3.85 1.53 2.93
CA ILE A 249 3.66 0.50 3.95
C ILE A 249 4.16 -0.82 3.37
N HIS A 250 5.08 -1.44 4.08
CA HIS A 250 5.54 -2.78 3.81
C HIS A 250 4.95 -3.72 4.84
N GLU A 251 4.17 -4.69 4.40
CA GLU A 251 3.57 -5.70 5.24
C GLU A 251 4.49 -6.91 5.43
N ILE A 252 4.26 -7.66 6.50
CA ILE A 252 4.95 -8.95 6.76
C ILE A 252 4.62 -9.99 5.67
N SER A 253 3.44 -9.87 5.05
CA SER A 253 3.01 -10.68 3.91
C SER A 253 3.85 -10.48 2.64
N GLY A 254 4.69 -9.44 2.59
CA GLY A 254 5.42 -9.02 1.39
C GLY A 254 4.68 -7.96 0.56
N ASN A 255 3.41 -7.72 0.84
CA ASN A 255 2.65 -6.67 0.17
C ASN A 255 3.27 -5.29 0.43
N VAL A 256 3.20 -4.42 -0.58
CA VAL A 256 3.65 -3.03 -0.47
C VAL A 256 2.59 -2.09 -1.02
N SER A 257 2.07 -1.21 -0.15
CA SER A 257 1.12 -0.16 -0.53
C SER A 257 1.80 1.19 -0.45
N THR A 258 1.89 1.90 -1.58
CA THR A 258 2.51 3.23 -1.66
C THR A 258 1.47 4.29 -1.99
N PHE A 259 1.38 5.31 -1.15
CA PHE A 259 0.53 6.48 -1.31
C PHE A 259 1.39 7.68 -1.70
N GLU A 260 1.02 8.35 -2.78
CA GLU A 260 1.58 9.63 -3.20
C GLU A 260 0.52 10.71 -3.03
N PHE A 261 0.86 11.78 -2.31
CA PHE A 261 -0.04 12.89 -2.01
C PHE A 261 0.31 14.12 -2.84
N ASN A 262 -0.70 14.69 -3.47
CA ASN A 262 -0.58 15.86 -4.33
C ASN A 262 -1.66 16.90 -3.99
N ASN A 263 -1.48 18.14 -4.45
CA ASN A 263 -2.42 19.24 -4.24
C ASN A 263 -2.82 19.47 -2.77
N LEU A 264 -1.87 19.33 -1.85
CA LEU A 264 -2.10 19.53 -0.42
C LEU A 264 -2.48 20.99 -0.14
N LYS A 265 -3.63 21.19 0.51
CA LYS A 265 -4.14 22.51 0.91
C LYS A 265 -4.52 22.47 2.39
N PRO A 266 -3.63 22.92 3.29
CA PRO A 266 -3.92 22.98 4.72
C PRO A 266 -4.75 24.23 5.07
N ASN A 267 -5.48 24.15 6.19
CA ASN A 267 -6.16 25.27 6.84
C ASN A 267 -7.11 26.07 5.92
N THR A 268 -7.87 25.34 5.11
CA THR A 268 -8.84 25.88 4.14
C THR A 268 -10.23 26.15 4.73
N GLY A 269 -10.46 25.82 6.00
CA GLY A 269 -11.75 26.03 6.66
C GLY A 269 -12.77 24.97 6.26
N LEU A 270 -12.37 23.69 6.23
CA LEU A 270 -13.26 22.58 5.91
C LEU A 270 -14.47 22.57 6.87
N LYS A 271 -15.69 22.51 6.31
CA LYS A 271 -16.94 22.47 7.08
C LYS A 271 -17.17 21.07 7.67
N ASN A 272 -17.82 21.01 8.84
CA ASN A 272 -18.11 19.73 9.52
C ASN A 272 -18.95 18.78 8.67
N ALA A 273 -19.94 19.32 7.94
CA ALA A 273 -20.82 18.56 7.04
C ALA A 273 -20.08 17.72 5.98
N LEU A 274 -18.81 18.01 5.68
CA LEU A 274 -18.00 17.19 4.78
C LEU A 274 -17.69 15.80 5.35
N PHE A 275 -17.68 15.68 6.67
CA PHE A 275 -17.29 14.49 7.43
C PHE A 275 -18.49 13.74 8.02
N ASP A 276 -19.69 14.28 7.86
CA ASP A 276 -20.92 13.66 8.37
C ASP A 276 -21.47 12.76 7.25
N PHE A 277 -21.58 11.46 7.53
CA PHE A 277 -22.12 10.49 6.58
C PHE A 277 -23.63 10.36 6.76
N GLU A 278 -24.38 10.51 5.67
CA GLU A 278 -25.82 10.26 5.63
C GLU A 278 -26.07 8.97 4.84
N THR A 279 -26.60 7.95 5.51
CA THR A 279 -26.89 6.66 4.89
C THR A 279 -27.95 6.81 3.80
N PRO A 280 -27.64 6.52 2.52
CA PRO A 280 -28.62 6.61 1.45
C PRO A 280 -29.75 5.60 1.62
N ALA A 281 -30.93 5.90 1.06
CA ALA A 281 -32.06 4.98 1.09
C ALA A 281 -31.74 3.64 0.41
N GLY A 282 -32.11 2.53 1.06
CA GLY A 282 -31.91 1.18 0.53
C GLY A 282 -30.48 0.64 0.65
N VAL A 283 -29.65 1.28 1.48
CA VAL A 283 -28.29 0.82 1.81
C VAL A 283 -28.33 -0.05 3.07
N GLU A 284 -27.68 -1.22 3.02
CA GLU A 284 -27.51 -2.12 4.15
C GLU A 284 -26.40 -1.64 5.08
N VAL A 285 -26.65 -1.65 6.39
CA VAL A 285 -25.65 -1.31 7.41
C VAL A 285 -25.17 -2.59 8.09
N VAL A 286 -23.89 -2.91 7.91
CA VAL A 286 -23.24 -4.09 8.46
C VAL A 286 -22.25 -3.65 9.53
N LYS A 287 -22.27 -4.31 10.70
CA LYS A 287 -21.26 -4.07 11.73
C LYS A 287 -20.04 -4.93 11.47
N ALA A 288 -18.85 -4.34 11.52
CA ALA A 288 -17.60 -5.07 11.44
C ALA A 288 -17.54 -6.09 12.58
N PRO A 289 -17.18 -7.36 12.31
CA PRO A 289 -17.04 -8.35 13.36
C PRO A 289 -15.98 -7.87 14.36
N ALA A 290 -16.30 -7.96 15.65
CA ALA A 290 -15.32 -7.72 16.69
C ALA A 290 -14.25 -8.81 16.57
N LEU A 291 -13.03 -8.42 16.19
CA LEU A 291 -11.86 -9.26 16.40
C LEU A 291 -11.61 -9.28 17.91
N SER A 292 -12.30 -10.19 18.61
CA SER A 292 -11.93 -10.53 19.99
C SER A 292 -10.55 -11.17 19.93
N PRO A 293 -9.55 -10.68 20.69
CA PRO A 293 -8.36 -11.46 20.93
C PRO A 293 -8.77 -12.82 21.53
N PRO A 294 -8.16 -13.94 21.11
CA PRO A 294 -8.36 -15.22 21.77
C PRO A 294 -7.93 -15.18 23.24
#